data_AF-A0A9Q3KYM2-F1
#
_entry.id   AF-A0A9Q3KYM2-F1
#
_cell.length_a   1.000
_cell.length_b   1.000
_cell.length_c   1.000
_cell.angle_alpha   90.00
_cell.angle_beta   90.00
_cell.angle_gamma   90.00
#
_symmetry.space_group_name_H-M   'P 1'
#
loop_
_entity.id
_entity.type
_entity.pdbx_description
1 polymer ?
#
loop_
_entity_poly.entity_id
_entity_poly.type
_entity_poly.pdbx_seq_one_letter_code
_entity_poly.pdbx_strand_id
1 'polypeptide(L)'
;MNHGKHDWSWWKSEVITKWAHNSWRFKMENSFEIAIFNAEKDKPLTWFFKHKDRLSALHPDMSDTMINMKIARKCGGELEHASKSRCVEPCSTEDYINAMEDITTRTRIGKTGTKIHIESKIVSKIPREGRRP
;
A
#
# COMPACT_ATOMS: atom_id res chain seq x y z
N MET A 1 48.23 -14.80 -8.36
CA MET A 1 46.82 -14.52 -8.63
C MET A 1 46.11 -14.41 -7.29
N ASN A 2 45.61 -13.23 -6.92
CA ASN A 2 45.06 -12.95 -5.58
C ASN A 2 43.63 -13.48 -5.45
N HIS A 3 43.49 -14.76 -5.13
CA HIS A 3 42.19 -15.44 -4.99
C HIS A 3 41.53 -15.25 -3.63
N GLY A 4 41.27 -14.03 -3.15
CA GLY A 4 40.60 -13.94 -1.84
C GLY A 4 40.17 -12.61 -1.27
N LYS A 5 40.34 -11.47 -1.94
CA LYS A 5 39.86 -10.18 -1.42
C LYS A 5 38.95 -9.51 -2.43
N HIS A 6 37.81 -10.13 -2.67
CA HIS A 6 36.67 -9.43 -3.26
C HIS A 6 36.01 -8.58 -2.18
N ASP A 7 35.58 -7.38 -2.55
CA ASP A 7 34.86 -6.47 -1.67
C ASP A 7 33.45 -7.02 -1.38
N TRP A 8 32.81 -6.47 -0.35
CA TRP A 8 31.48 -6.94 0.07
C TRP A 8 30.42 -6.78 -1.05
N SER A 9 30.54 -5.77 -1.89
CA SER A 9 29.60 -5.54 -3.00
C SER A 9 29.67 -6.68 -4.02
N TRP A 10 30.89 -7.15 -4.32
CA TRP A 10 31.10 -8.30 -5.20
C TRP A 10 30.51 -9.59 -4.60
N TRP A 11 30.77 -9.87 -3.32
CA TRP A 11 30.20 -11.05 -2.64
C TRP A 11 28.68 -10.99 -2.58
N LYS A 12 28.10 -9.82 -2.31
CA LYS A 12 26.66 -9.59 -2.33
C LYS A 12 26.10 -9.86 -3.73
N SER A 13 26.77 -9.38 -4.78
CA SER A 13 26.39 -9.65 -6.17
C SER A 13 26.45 -11.14 -6.50
N GLU A 14 27.51 -11.85 -6.13
CA GLU A 14 27.63 -13.30 -6.37
C GLU A 14 26.61 -14.12 -5.60
N VAL A 15 26.31 -13.75 -4.36
CA VAL A 15 25.24 -14.41 -3.58
C VAL A 15 23.88 -14.18 -4.24
N ILE A 16 23.61 -12.97 -4.73
CA ILE A 16 22.40 -12.67 -5.49
C ILE A 16 22.39 -13.49 -6.80
N THR A 17 23.48 -13.53 -7.56
CA THR A 17 23.54 -14.28 -8.83
C THR A 17 23.33 -15.77 -8.63
N LYS A 18 23.94 -16.37 -7.60
CA LYS A 18 23.86 -17.81 -7.33
C LYS A 18 22.57 -18.23 -6.62
N TRP A 19 22.03 -17.38 -5.75
CA TRP A 19 20.94 -17.76 -4.84
C TRP A 19 19.69 -16.88 -4.94
N ALA A 20 19.70 -15.75 -5.65
CA ALA A 20 18.46 -15.06 -6.03
C ALA A 20 17.79 -15.84 -7.16
N HIS A 21 17.21 -16.95 -6.76
CA HIS A 21 16.44 -17.84 -7.61
C HIS A 21 15.38 -17.00 -8.35
N ASN A 22 15.25 -17.16 -9.67
CA ASN A 22 14.25 -16.44 -10.47
C ASN A 22 12.85 -16.56 -9.86
N SER A 23 12.53 -17.69 -9.21
CA SER A 23 11.26 -17.84 -8.49
C SER A 23 11.14 -16.97 -7.23
N TRP A 24 12.23 -16.64 -6.52
CA TRP A 24 12.18 -15.68 -5.42
C TRP A 24 11.90 -14.27 -5.93
N ARG A 25 12.59 -13.82 -7.00
CA ARG A 25 12.33 -12.53 -7.63
C ARG A 25 10.89 -12.43 -8.09
N PHE A 26 10.42 -13.44 -8.83
CA PHE A 26 9.02 -13.54 -9.27
C PHE A 26 8.03 -13.51 -8.10
N LYS A 27 8.31 -14.24 -7.00
CA LYS A 27 7.46 -14.21 -5.79
C LYS A 27 7.42 -12.82 -5.17
N MET A 28 8.56 -12.12 -5.05
CA MET A 28 8.62 -10.77 -4.49
C MET A 28 7.91 -9.76 -5.38
N GLU A 29 8.15 -9.78 -6.69
CA GLU A 29 7.47 -8.93 -7.67
C GLU A 29 5.95 -9.16 -7.60
N ASN A 30 5.49 -10.40 -7.71
CA ASN A 30 4.08 -10.72 -7.63
C ASN A 30 3.46 -10.28 -6.28
N SER A 31 4.21 -10.46 -5.18
CA SER A 31 3.75 -10.03 -3.85
C SER A 31 3.64 -8.51 -3.71
N PHE A 32 4.44 -7.74 -4.46
CA PHE A 32 4.29 -6.29 -4.55
C PHE A 32 3.15 -5.92 -5.49
N GLU A 33 3.01 -6.61 -6.62
CA GLU A 33 2.02 -6.28 -7.63
C GLU A 33 0.59 -6.41 -7.12
N ILE A 34 0.29 -7.49 -6.41
CA ILE A 34 -1.05 -7.73 -5.83
C ILE A 34 -1.28 -6.96 -4.52
N ALA A 35 -0.26 -6.34 -3.94
CA ALA A 35 -0.40 -5.64 -2.67
C ALA A 35 -1.12 -4.31 -2.88
N ILE A 36 -2.27 -4.16 -2.23
CA ILE A 36 -3.03 -2.91 -2.17
C ILE A 36 -3.11 -2.51 -0.70
N PHE A 37 -2.86 -1.23 -0.40
CA PHE A 37 -2.98 -0.72 0.97
C PHE A 37 -4.44 -0.69 1.40
N ASN A 38 -4.73 -1.19 2.60
CA ASN A 38 -6.05 -1.13 3.21
C ASN A 38 -6.00 -0.35 4.52
N ALA A 39 -6.64 0.82 4.58
CA ALA A 39 -6.59 1.71 5.75
C ALA A 39 -7.26 1.14 7.02
N GLU A 40 -8.04 0.06 6.91
CA GLU A 40 -8.68 -0.61 8.05
C GLU A 40 -7.80 -1.72 8.63
N LYS A 41 -6.92 -2.31 7.82
CA LYS A 41 -6.11 -3.49 8.18
C LYS A 41 -4.63 -3.18 8.33
N ASP A 42 -4.12 -2.26 7.51
CA ASP A 42 -2.71 -1.94 7.40
C ASP A 42 -2.36 -0.67 8.17
N LYS A 43 -1.19 -0.68 8.80
CA LYS A 43 -0.59 0.51 9.40
C LYS A 43 0.36 1.16 8.37
N PRO A 44 0.22 2.46 8.06
CA PRO A 44 1.05 3.13 7.05
C PRO A 44 2.55 2.89 7.22
N LEU A 45 3.11 3.17 8.40
CA LEU A 45 4.54 2.98 8.70
C LEU A 45 5.05 1.57 8.35
N THR A 46 4.41 0.55 8.93
CA THR A 46 4.83 -0.85 8.74
C THR A 46 4.65 -1.32 7.31
N TRP A 47 3.54 -0.94 6.68
CA TRP A 47 3.24 -1.34 5.31
C TRP A 47 4.19 -0.67 4.32
N PHE A 48 4.50 0.61 4.50
CA PHE A 48 5.38 1.36 3.62
C PHE A 48 6.80 0.80 3.68
N PHE A 49 7.37 0.60 4.87
CA PHE A 49 8.72 0.05 5.02
C PHE A 49 8.84 -1.36 4.45
N LYS A 50 7.83 -2.22 4.68
CA LYS A 50 7.81 -3.59 4.11
C LYS A 50 7.95 -3.58 2.59
N HIS A 51 7.28 -2.66 1.90
CA HIS A 51 7.36 -2.56 0.44
C HIS A 51 8.58 -1.78 -0.04
N LYS A 52 9.09 -0.82 0.76
CA LYS A 52 10.38 -0.18 0.50
C LYS A 52 11.50 -1.21 0.49
N ASP A 53 11.61 -2.03 1.53
CA ASP A 53 12.62 -3.09 1.63
C ASP A 53 12.53 -4.08 0.45
N ARG A 54 11.30 -4.46 0.08
CA ARG A 54 11.06 -5.36 -1.05
C ARG A 54 11.51 -4.75 -2.38
N LEU A 55 11.17 -3.49 -2.64
CA LEU A 55 11.56 -2.80 -3.87
C LEU A 55 13.05 -2.50 -3.91
N SER A 56 13.67 -2.11 -2.81
CA SER A 56 15.13 -1.94 -2.71
C SER A 56 15.88 -3.25 -2.93
N ALA A 57 15.31 -4.39 -2.53
CA ALA A 57 15.89 -5.70 -2.79
C ALA A 57 15.74 -6.16 -4.26
N LEU A 58 14.63 -5.80 -4.92
CA LEU A 58 14.37 -6.12 -6.33
C LEU A 58 15.10 -5.17 -7.30
N HIS A 59 15.21 -3.90 -6.93
CA HIS A 59 15.72 -2.83 -7.77
C HIS A 59 16.71 -1.96 -6.95
N PRO A 60 17.93 -2.46 -6.68
CA PRO A 60 18.91 -1.76 -5.86
C PRO A 60 19.35 -0.41 -6.44
N ASP A 61 19.25 -0.24 -7.76
CA ASP A 61 19.64 1.00 -8.47
C ASP A 61 18.51 2.03 -8.57
N MET A 62 17.32 1.73 -8.02
CA MET A 62 16.17 2.63 -8.05
C MET A 62 16.29 3.70 -6.98
N SER A 63 16.01 4.96 -7.34
CA SER A 63 16.03 6.05 -6.37
C SER A 63 14.92 5.90 -5.33
N ASP A 64 15.18 6.39 -4.11
CA ASP A 64 14.20 6.39 -3.02
C ASP A 64 12.91 7.12 -3.42
N THR A 65 13.00 8.22 -4.17
CA THR A 65 11.83 8.94 -4.71
C THR A 65 10.99 8.05 -5.62
N MET A 66 11.62 7.29 -6.52
CA MET A 66 10.89 6.36 -7.40
C MET A 66 10.26 5.21 -6.62
N ILE A 67 10.96 4.68 -5.61
CA ILE A 67 10.42 3.65 -4.72
C ILE A 67 9.19 4.19 -3.98
N ASN A 68 9.29 5.37 -3.37
CA ASN A 68 8.20 6.02 -2.65
C ASN A 68 6.98 6.24 -3.56
N MET A 69 7.20 6.74 -4.79
CA MET A 69 6.12 6.92 -5.78
C MET A 69 5.44 5.61 -6.16
N LYS A 70 6.20 4.51 -6.33
CA LYS A 70 5.64 3.18 -6.63
C LYS A 70 4.78 2.68 -5.48
N ILE A 71 5.21 2.87 -4.24
CA ILE A 71 4.47 2.47 -3.04
C ILE A 71 3.18 3.30 -2.91
N ALA A 72 3.25 4.62 -3.11
CA ALA A 72 2.09 5.51 -3.04
C ALA A 72 0.99 5.11 -4.05
N ARG A 73 1.37 4.64 -5.25
CA ARG A 73 0.41 4.13 -6.26
C ARG A 73 -0.37 2.90 -5.79
N LYS A 74 0.18 2.10 -4.87
CA LYS A 74 -0.50 0.93 -4.31
C LYS A 74 -1.56 1.31 -3.25
N CYS A 75 -1.69 2.59 -2.90
CA CYS A 75 -2.84 3.09 -2.13
C CYS A 75 -4.11 3.22 -2.97
N GLY A 76 -3.96 3.56 -4.26
CA GLY A 76 -5.05 3.74 -5.21
C GLY A 76 -6.03 4.89 -4.88
N GLY A 77 -6.77 5.29 -5.90
CA GLY A 77 -7.94 6.19 -5.79
C GLY A 77 -7.67 7.49 -5.01
N GLU A 78 -8.58 7.81 -4.10
CA GLU A 78 -8.53 9.05 -3.30
C GLU A 78 -7.35 9.08 -2.33
N LEU A 79 -6.93 7.92 -1.80
CA LEU A 79 -5.84 7.87 -0.84
C LEU A 79 -4.49 8.14 -1.52
N GLU A 80 -4.26 7.60 -2.70
CA GLU A 80 -3.10 7.93 -3.53
C GLU A 80 -3.05 9.43 -3.82
N HIS A 81 -4.16 10.00 -4.28
CA HIS A 81 -4.24 11.43 -4.61
C HIS A 81 -3.98 12.31 -3.38
N ALA A 82 -4.63 12.00 -2.26
CA ALA A 82 -4.51 12.75 -1.01
C ALA A 82 -3.11 12.64 -0.39
N SER A 83 -2.44 11.50 -0.54
CA SER A 83 -1.06 11.32 -0.05
C SER A 83 -0.08 12.11 -0.90
N LYS A 84 -0.22 12.05 -2.24
CA LYS A 84 0.61 12.82 -3.17
C LYS A 84 0.42 14.31 -3.04
N SER A 85 -0.81 14.80 -2.82
CA SER A 85 -1.05 16.24 -2.67
C SER A 85 -0.42 16.84 -1.41
N ARG A 86 -0.19 16.02 -0.38
CA ARG A 86 0.55 16.42 0.83
C ARG A 86 2.07 16.29 0.68
N CYS A 87 2.54 15.62 -0.36
CA CYS A 87 3.95 15.37 -0.66
C CYS A 87 4.40 16.21 -1.85
N VAL A 88 4.89 17.43 -1.61
CA VAL A 88 5.49 18.26 -2.66
C VAL A 88 6.96 17.90 -2.78
N GLU A 89 7.45 17.63 -3.99
CA GLU A 89 8.84 17.23 -4.21
C GLU A 89 9.84 18.34 -3.85
N PRO A 90 10.98 18.01 -3.21
CA PRO A 90 11.41 16.67 -2.82
C PRO A 90 10.64 16.12 -1.60
N CYS A 91 10.00 14.96 -1.71
CA CYS A 91 9.29 14.32 -0.59
C CYS A 91 10.05 13.11 -0.05
N SER A 92 10.32 13.08 1.26
CA SER A 92 11.01 11.97 1.90
C SER A 92 10.07 10.78 2.14
N THR A 93 10.64 9.61 2.46
CA THR A 93 9.84 8.45 2.89
C THR A 93 9.01 8.77 4.14
N GLU A 94 9.57 9.55 5.07
CA GLU A 94 8.90 9.94 6.31
C GLU A 94 7.70 10.85 6.04
N ASP A 95 7.84 11.80 5.12
CA ASP A 95 6.74 12.69 4.72
C ASP A 95 5.56 11.90 4.11
N TYR A 96 5.83 10.91 3.27
CA TYR A 96 4.80 10.02 2.73
C TYR A 96 4.07 9.25 3.83
N ILE A 97 4.82 8.72 4.79
CA ILE A 97 4.25 7.96 5.91
C ILE A 97 3.40 8.86 6.80
N ASN A 98 3.92 10.02 7.19
CA ASN A 98 3.22 11.01 7.99
C ASN A 98 1.93 11.47 7.29
N ALA A 99 1.97 11.71 5.98
CA ALA A 99 0.79 12.05 5.21
C ALA A 99 -0.26 10.92 5.21
N MET A 100 0.16 9.67 5.02
CA MET A 100 -0.74 8.52 5.06
C MET A 100 -1.34 8.32 6.47
N GLU A 101 -0.56 8.47 7.53
CA GLU A 101 -1.03 8.38 8.93
C GLU A 101 -2.03 9.49 9.26
N ASP A 102 -1.76 10.72 8.82
CA ASP A 102 -2.65 11.86 8.97
C ASP A 102 -3.99 11.60 8.27
N ILE A 103 -3.97 11.18 7.00
CA ILE A 103 -5.18 10.91 6.22
C ILE A 103 -5.99 9.77 6.85
N THR A 104 -5.35 8.65 7.17
CA THR A 104 -6.04 7.44 7.66
C THR A 104 -6.57 7.61 9.09
N THR A 105 -5.92 8.46 9.90
CA THR A 105 -6.39 8.80 11.25
C THR A 105 -7.49 9.85 11.23
N ARG A 106 -7.34 10.92 10.45
CA ARG A 106 -8.22 12.11 10.52
C ARG A 106 -9.38 12.07 9.52
N THR A 107 -9.37 11.16 8.56
CA THR A 107 -10.41 11.07 7.53
C THR A 107 -10.98 9.65 7.41
N ARG A 108 -12.06 9.51 6.65
CA ARG A 108 -12.60 8.20 6.22
C ARG A 108 -12.02 7.72 4.89
N ILE A 109 -11.07 8.45 4.30
CA ILE A 109 -10.46 8.12 3.01
C ILE A 109 -9.71 6.78 3.14
N GLY A 110 -9.92 5.88 2.17
CA GLY A 110 -9.31 4.55 2.15
C GLY A 110 -9.98 3.51 3.07
N LYS A 111 -11.01 3.89 3.84
CA LYS A 111 -11.84 2.95 4.61
C LYS A 111 -13.07 2.58 3.78
N THR A 112 -13.26 1.30 3.51
CA THR A 112 -14.48 0.77 2.92
C THR A 112 -15.58 0.83 3.95
N GLY A 113 -16.16 2.02 4.14
CA GLY A 113 -17.31 2.18 5.01
C GLY A 113 -18.35 1.13 4.66
N THR A 114 -18.74 0.30 5.63
CA THR A 114 -19.95 -0.51 5.55
C THR A 114 -21.07 0.41 5.09
N LYS A 115 -21.51 0.28 3.83
CA LYS A 115 -22.79 0.83 3.41
C LYS A 115 -23.82 0.11 4.25
N ILE A 116 -24.28 0.74 5.32
CA ILE A 116 -25.49 0.30 6.00
C ILE A 116 -26.60 0.49 4.96
N HIS A 117 -27.02 -0.60 4.32
CA HIS A 117 -28.18 -0.60 3.46
C HIS A 117 -29.39 -0.48 4.40
N ILE A 118 -29.80 0.76 4.69
CA ILE A 118 -31.03 1.01 5.42
C ILE A 118 -32.16 0.75 4.43
N GLU A 119 -32.64 -0.50 4.35
CA GLU A 119 -33.90 -0.78 3.68
C GLU A 119 -35.00 0.02 4.39
N SER A 120 -35.62 0.91 3.62
CA SER A 120 -36.75 1.74 4.00
C SER A 120 -37.92 0.87 4.47
N LYS A 121 -38.04 0.61 5.77
CA LYS A 121 -39.31 0.16 6.37
C LYS A 121 -40.29 1.33 6.46
N ILE A 122 -40.78 1.79 5.33
CA ILE A 122 -41.97 2.65 5.27
C ILE A 122 -42.84 2.19 4.09
N VAL A 123 -43.54 1.06 4.26
CA VAL A 123 -44.91 0.82 3.78
C VAL A 123 -45.35 -0.48 4.44
N SER A 124 -46.18 -0.40 5.49
CA SER A 124 -47.18 -1.44 5.88
C SER A 124 -47.69 -1.26 7.31
N LYS A 125 -48.17 -0.06 7.68
CA LYS A 125 -49.14 0.07 8.78
C LYS A 125 -50.15 1.16 8.45
N ILE A 126 -51.05 0.87 7.52
CA ILE A 126 -52.36 1.52 7.48
C ILE A 126 -53.36 0.42 7.87
N PRO A 127 -54.06 0.52 9.01
CA PRO A 127 -55.13 -0.40 9.34
C PRO A 127 -56.28 -0.18 8.35
N ARG A 128 -56.79 -1.26 7.75
CA ARG A 128 -58.03 -1.20 6.97
C ARG A 128 -59.21 -1.11 7.95
N GLU A 129 -59.62 0.12 8.23
CA GLU A 129 -60.86 0.41 8.98
C GLU A 129 -62.07 -0.10 8.19
N GLY A 130 -63.02 -0.67 8.92
CA GLY A 130 -64.11 -1.47 8.40
C GLY A 130 -65.08 -0.71 7.48
N ARG A 131 -65.63 -1.45 6.51
CA ARG A 131 -66.82 -1.04 5.79
C ARG A 131 -67.92 -2.09 5.94
N ARG A 132 -68.89 -1.78 6.79
CA ARG A 132 -70.32 -2.16 6.70
C ARG A 132 -71.12 -1.06 7.40
N PRO A 133 -72.41 -0.85 7.13
CA PRO A 133 -73.38 -1.76 6.51
C PRO A 133 -73.49 -1.65 4.99
#